data_AF-A0A1Z8T1S5-F1
#
_entry.id   AF-A0A1Z8T1S5-F1
#
_cell.length_a   1.000
_cell.length_b   1.000
_cell.length_c   1.000
_cell.angle_alpha   90.00
_cell.angle_beta   90.00
_cell.angle_gamma   90.00
#
_symmetry.space_group_name_H-M   'P 1'
#
loop_
_entity.id
_entity.type
_entity.pdbx_description
1 polymer ?
#
loop_
_entity_poly.entity_id
_entity_poly.type
_entity_poly.pdbx_seq_one_letter_code
_entity_poly.pdbx_strand_id
1 'polypeptide(L)'
;MSPTSKSTENLSSEKFASSLNEDEVTSIQTLQDSYSVIKDELSRIIIGQEEAIEKIFICMLSQGHALLMGVPGLAKTLLVNSIAKITSLTFSRIQFTPDLMPSDVTGTEILQNRKDGEGREFKFIKGPVFANVLLADEINRTPPKTQSALLEAMQEKHVTVAGKNHLLQKPFFVLATQNPIEQEGTYPLPEAQLDRFMFLVRMEYPKREEEIAIARRTTMGAPPSLTKILTGKKLKEYQQIVEKIPVPEHVYELAVDLVRRTRPAAEDSPSWLKESVQWGAGPRAVQFLIRGAKARAVIYGNFITTTEDLEAVAEAVLDHRIITNFHARSEGISSAHIIRRLIEEARKEER
;
A
#
# COMPACT_ATOMS: atom_id res chain seq x y z
N MET A 1 -41.35 14.15 9.35
CA MET A 1 -40.67 14.39 8.05
C MET A 1 -39.66 15.49 8.27
N SER A 2 -38.41 15.12 8.53
CA SER A 2 -37.31 16.03 8.87
C SER A 2 -36.31 16.04 7.71
N PRO A 3 -36.22 17.13 6.93
CA PRO A 3 -35.18 17.31 5.94
C PRO A 3 -34.08 18.18 6.54
N THR A 4 -33.16 17.60 7.32
CA THR A 4 -32.08 18.41 7.95
C THR A 4 -30.69 17.78 7.92
N SER A 5 -30.50 16.53 7.46
CA SER A 5 -29.14 15.94 7.37
C SER A 5 -28.42 16.21 6.04
N LYS A 6 -29.14 16.25 4.91
CA LYS A 6 -28.53 16.46 3.58
C LYS A 6 -28.11 17.90 3.29
N SER A 7 -28.68 18.89 3.97
CA SER A 7 -28.34 20.30 3.73
C SER A 7 -27.03 20.70 4.40
N THR A 8 -26.72 20.14 5.58
CA THR A 8 -25.48 20.45 6.32
C THR A 8 -24.23 19.86 5.67
N GLU A 9 -24.31 18.67 5.07
CA GLU A 9 -23.18 18.08 4.32
C GLU A 9 -22.83 18.92 3.08
N ASN A 10 -23.83 19.33 2.28
CA ASN A 10 -23.62 20.15 1.08
C ASN A 10 -23.08 21.57 1.39
N LEU A 11 -23.52 22.19 2.48
CA LEU A 11 -23.01 23.50 2.91
C LEU A 11 -21.58 23.46 3.43
N SER A 12 -21.13 22.31 3.94
CA SER A 12 -19.76 22.09 4.38
C SER A 12 -18.83 21.80 3.21
N SER A 13 -19.25 20.96 2.26
CA SER A 13 -18.47 20.62 1.07
C SER A 13 -18.23 21.82 0.16
N GLU A 14 -19.20 22.74 0.00
CA GLU A 14 -19.02 23.99 -0.76
C GLU A 14 -18.01 24.95 -0.11
N LYS A 15 -17.99 25.05 1.24
CA LYS A 15 -17.02 25.87 1.99
C LYS A 15 -15.60 25.28 2.00
N PHE A 16 -15.47 23.97 1.88
CA PHE A 16 -14.15 23.32 1.76
C PHE A 16 -13.65 23.31 0.31
N ALA A 17 -14.55 23.18 -0.66
CA ALA A 17 -14.22 23.40 -2.07
C ALA A 17 -13.71 24.83 -2.30
N SER A 18 -14.20 25.83 -1.55
CA SER A 18 -13.67 27.21 -1.62
C SER A 18 -12.26 27.40 -1.04
N SER A 19 -11.65 26.37 -0.46
CA SER A 19 -10.25 26.39 -0.01
C SER A 19 -9.25 25.82 -1.02
N LEU A 20 -9.74 25.15 -2.06
CA LEU A 20 -8.94 24.61 -3.15
C LEU A 20 -8.96 25.59 -4.32
N ASN A 21 -7.80 25.78 -4.95
CA ASN A 21 -7.71 26.67 -6.12
C ASN A 21 -8.31 25.98 -7.37
N GLU A 22 -8.73 26.75 -8.39
CA GLU A 22 -9.29 26.19 -9.65
C GLU A 22 -8.34 25.18 -10.33
N ASP A 23 -7.03 25.40 -10.21
CA ASP A 23 -5.98 24.48 -10.71
C ASP A 23 -6.00 23.13 -9.99
N GLU A 24 -6.33 23.11 -8.70
CA GLU A 24 -6.38 21.89 -7.88
C GLU A 24 -7.63 21.09 -8.21
N VAL A 25 -8.77 21.76 -8.40
CA VAL A 25 -10.02 21.14 -8.84
C VAL A 25 -9.84 20.43 -10.19
N THR A 26 -9.25 21.13 -11.15
CA THR A 26 -8.96 20.58 -12.49
C THR A 26 -7.99 19.40 -12.39
N SER A 27 -7.00 19.47 -11.50
CA SER A 27 -6.02 18.40 -11.32
C SER A 27 -6.63 17.15 -10.68
N ILE A 28 -7.59 17.29 -9.77
CA ILE A 28 -8.33 16.17 -9.17
C ILE A 28 -9.19 15.46 -10.22
N GLN A 29 -9.91 16.23 -11.05
CA GLN A 29 -10.68 15.66 -12.17
C GLN A 29 -9.77 14.92 -13.16
N THR A 30 -8.64 15.54 -13.53
CA THR A 30 -7.64 14.89 -14.39
C THR A 30 -7.10 13.60 -13.77
N LEU A 31 -6.93 13.55 -12.45
CA LEU A 31 -6.52 12.34 -11.74
C LEU A 31 -7.58 11.26 -11.84
N GLN A 32 -8.84 11.58 -11.56
CA GLN A 32 -9.96 10.66 -11.64
C GLN A 32 -10.06 10.03 -13.05
N ASP A 33 -9.99 10.87 -14.10
CA ASP A 33 -9.98 10.41 -15.48
C ASP A 33 -8.77 9.49 -15.76
N SER A 34 -7.58 9.92 -15.33
CA SER A 34 -6.36 9.11 -15.50
C SER A 34 -6.48 7.76 -14.80
N TYR A 35 -7.03 7.72 -13.59
CA TYR A 35 -7.22 6.48 -12.84
C TYR A 35 -8.24 5.55 -13.52
N SER A 36 -9.34 6.10 -14.03
CA SER A 36 -10.33 5.33 -14.80
C SER A 36 -9.68 4.65 -16.01
N VAL A 37 -8.88 5.40 -16.78
CA VAL A 37 -8.14 4.86 -17.93
C VAL A 37 -7.09 3.83 -17.49
N ILE A 38 -6.40 4.03 -16.35
CA ILE A 38 -5.46 3.06 -15.79
C ILE A 38 -6.17 1.76 -15.41
N LYS A 39 -7.34 1.85 -14.77
CA LYS A 39 -8.15 0.70 -14.38
C LYS A 39 -8.58 -0.11 -15.61
N ASP A 40 -9.06 0.57 -16.65
CA ASP A 40 -9.47 -0.05 -17.91
C ASP A 40 -8.29 -0.67 -18.67
N GLU A 41 -7.11 -0.06 -18.62
CA GLU A 41 -5.92 -0.60 -19.27
C GLU A 41 -5.38 -1.83 -18.50
N LEU A 42 -5.43 -1.81 -17.16
CA LEU A 42 -5.02 -2.93 -16.33
C LEU A 42 -6.00 -4.11 -16.41
N SER A 43 -7.31 -3.86 -16.54
CA SER A 43 -8.32 -4.93 -16.68
C SER A 43 -8.14 -5.75 -17.98
N ARG A 44 -7.46 -5.18 -18.98
CA ARG A 44 -7.02 -5.90 -20.19
C ARG A 44 -5.90 -6.90 -19.91
N ILE A 45 -5.27 -6.92 -18.75
CA ILE A 45 -4.18 -7.88 -18.48
C ILE A 45 -4.44 -8.66 -17.20
N ILE A 46 -5.15 -8.04 -16.26
CA ILE A 46 -5.35 -8.53 -14.91
C ILE A 46 -6.84 -8.68 -14.69
N ILE A 47 -7.27 -9.90 -14.39
CA ILE A 47 -8.68 -10.25 -14.28
C ILE A 47 -8.98 -10.55 -12.81
N GLY A 48 -10.08 -9.99 -12.30
CA GLY A 48 -10.58 -10.28 -10.94
C GLY A 48 -9.78 -9.67 -9.79
N GLN A 49 -8.95 -8.64 -10.04
CA GLN A 49 -8.05 -8.04 -9.02
C GLN A 49 -8.22 -6.52 -8.90
N GLU A 50 -9.44 -6.01 -9.16
CA GLU A 50 -9.72 -4.57 -9.14
C GLU A 50 -9.43 -3.93 -7.78
N GLU A 51 -9.83 -4.60 -6.69
CA GLU A 51 -9.62 -4.10 -5.33
C GLU A 51 -8.12 -4.03 -4.97
N ALA A 52 -7.32 -5.00 -5.42
CA ALA A 52 -5.88 -4.99 -5.23
C ALA A 52 -5.22 -3.85 -6.01
N ILE A 53 -5.66 -3.61 -7.26
CA ILE A 53 -5.20 -2.49 -8.09
C ILE A 53 -5.50 -1.16 -7.39
N GLU A 54 -6.74 -0.97 -6.92
CA GLU A 54 -7.17 0.23 -6.22
C GLU A 54 -6.32 0.49 -4.97
N LYS A 55 -6.18 -0.52 -4.09
CA LYS A 55 -5.37 -0.42 -2.86
C LYS A 55 -3.90 -0.11 -3.15
N ILE A 56 -3.31 -0.72 -4.18
CA ILE A 56 -1.93 -0.43 -4.58
C ILE A 56 -1.80 1.01 -5.06
N PHE A 57 -2.74 1.50 -5.87
CA PHE A 57 -2.71 2.86 -6.38
C PHE A 57 -2.93 3.90 -5.27
N ILE A 58 -3.87 3.67 -4.36
CA ILE A 58 -4.06 4.46 -3.13
C ILE A 58 -2.76 4.50 -2.32
N CYS A 59 -2.09 3.37 -2.14
CA CYS A 59 -0.84 3.29 -1.41
C CYS A 59 0.28 4.09 -2.09
N MET A 60 0.38 4.03 -3.42
CA MET A 60 1.33 4.83 -4.19
C MET A 60 1.06 6.33 -4.07
N LEU A 61 -0.20 6.76 -4.16
CA LEU A 61 -0.61 8.16 -3.97
C LEU A 61 -0.39 8.66 -2.54
N SER A 62 -0.50 7.76 -1.57
CA SER A 62 -0.25 8.05 -0.14
C SER A 62 1.24 8.03 0.25
N GLN A 63 2.14 7.79 -0.71
CA GLN A 63 3.59 7.59 -0.48
C GLN A 63 3.90 6.45 0.51
N GLY A 64 2.99 5.48 0.64
CA GLY A 64 3.12 4.31 1.49
C GLY A 64 3.80 3.14 0.77
N HIS A 65 4.00 2.05 1.50
CA HIS A 65 4.44 0.75 0.97
C HIS A 65 3.39 -0.30 1.28
N ALA A 66 3.25 -1.31 0.43
CA ALA A 66 2.23 -2.34 0.62
C ALA A 66 2.86 -3.74 0.71
N LEU A 67 2.19 -4.58 1.49
CA LEU A 67 2.47 -6.00 1.62
C LEU A 67 1.37 -6.76 0.89
N LEU A 68 1.75 -7.58 -0.09
CA LEU A 68 0.84 -8.36 -0.91
C LEU A 68 0.86 -9.82 -0.47
N MET A 69 -0.20 -10.23 0.21
CA MET A 69 -0.41 -11.59 0.63
C MET A 69 -1.31 -12.31 -0.38
N GLY A 70 -0.92 -13.51 -0.78
CA GLY A 70 -1.73 -14.30 -1.71
C GLY A 70 -1.03 -15.60 -2.06
N VAL A 71 -1.77 -16.53 -2.63
CA VAL A 71 -1.24 -17.81 -3.08
C VAL A 71 -0.35 -17.65 -4.32
N PRO A 72 0.54 -18.62 -4.59
CA PRO A 72 1.31 -18.66 -5.83
C PRO A 72 0.39 -18.66 -7.07
N GLY A 73 0.85 -18.05 -8.16
CA GLY A 73 0.14 -18.08 -9.45
C GLY A 73 -0.88 -16.96 -9.68
N LEU A 74 -1.15 -16.07 -8.71
CA LEU A 74 -2.09 -14.95 -8.87
C LEU A 74 -1.53 -13.74 -9.65
N ALA A 75 -0.60 -13.96 -10.58
CA ALA A 75 -0.04 -12.92 -11.44
C ALA A 75 0.50 -11.66 -10.70
N LYS A 76 0.96 -11.80 -9.45
CA LYS A 76 1.47 -10.68 -8.62
C LYS A 76 2.58 -9.88 -9.32
N THR A 77 3.55 -10.59 -9.90
CA THR A 77 4.64 -9.97 -10.65
C THR A 77 4.14 -9.23 -11.88
N LEU A 78 3.13 -9.78 -12.57
CA LEU A 78 2.51 -9.14 -13.72
C LEU A 78 1.77 -7.86 -13.31
N LEU A 79 1.06 -7.88 -12.19
CA LEU A 79 0.37 -6.71 -11.62
C LEU A 79 1.32 -5.54 -11.37
N VAL A 80 2.40 -5.76 -10.62
CA VAL A 80 3.34 -4.68 -10.28
C VAL A 80 4.07 -4.15 -11.51
N ASN A 81 4.52 -5.05 -12.39
CA ASN A 81 5.19 -4.66 -13.62
C ASN A 81 4.24 -3.85 -14.53
N SER A 82 2.96 -4.22 -14.58
CA SER A 82 1.95 -3.51 -15.37
C SER A 82 1.71 -2.10 -14.82
N ILE A 83 1.58 -1.96 -13.50
CA ILE A 83 1.45 -0.65 -12.84
C ILE A 83 2.68 0.23 -13.11
N ALA A 84 3.90 -0.30 -12.98
CA ALA A 84 5.12 0.44 -13.25
C ALA A 84 5.22 0.90 -14.71
N LYS A 85 4.84 0.04 -15.67
CA LYS A 85 4.80 0.38 -17.10
C LYS A 85 3.81 1.50 -17.40
N ILE A 86 2.58 1.39 -16.91
CA ILE A 86 1.52 2.38 -17.14
C ILE A 86 1.87 3.74 -16.53
N THR A 87 2.56 3.73 -15.39
CA THR A 87 3.00 4.95 -14.69
C THR A 87 4.38 5.47 -15.15
N SER A 88 4.97 4.85 -16.16
CA SER A 88 6.31 5.18 -16.69
C SER A 88 7.39 5.24 -15.62
N LEU A 89 7.29 4.38 -14.61
CA LEU A 89 8.22 4.29 -13.48
C LEU A 89 9.27 3.21 -13.73
N THR A 90 10.48 3.41 -13.22
CA THR A 90 11.50 2.35 -13.25
C THR A 90 11.07 1.21 -12.35
N PHE A 91 11.13 -0.02 -12.88
CA PHE A 91 10.77 -1.24 -12.18
C PHE A 91 12.01 -2.04 -11.83
N SER A 92 12.03 -2.57 -10.61
CA SER A 92 13.06 -3.48 -10.13
C SER A 92 12.40 -4.62 -9.35
N ARG A 93 13.01 -5.80 -9.43
CA ARG A 93 12.54 -7.00 -8.74
C ARG A 93 13.69 -7.63 -7.97
N ILE A 94 13.45 -7.94 -6.71
CA ILE A 94 14.34 -8.73 -5.85
C ILE A 94 13.56 -9.95 -5.40
N GLN A 95 14.16 -11.11 -5.59
CA GLN A 95 13.70 -12.34 -4.98
C GLN A 95 14.45 -12.52 -3.66
N PHE A 96 13.73 -12.59 -2.55
CA PHE A 96 14.34 -12.84 -1.25
C PHE A 96 14.61 -14.34 -1.12
N THR A 97 15.89 -14.67 -0.96
CA THR A 97 16.39 -16.03 -0.77
C THR A 97 17.21 -16.11 0.52
N PRO A 98 17.41 -17.31 1.11
CA PRO A 98 18.12 -17.44 2.38
C PRO A 98 19.56 -16.92 2.39
N ASP A 99 20.19 -16.87 1.21
CA ASP A 99 21.56 -16.42 0.96
C ASP A 99 21.69 -14.92 0.62
N LEU A 100 20.57 -14.22 0.43
CA LEU A 100 20.57 -12.82 0.04
C LEU A 100 21.21 -11.93 1.12
N MET A 101 22.22 -11.15 0.75
CA MET A 101 22.92 -10.24 1.65
C MET A 101 22.32 -8.84 1.62
N PRO A 102 22.48 -8.04 2.70
CA PRO A 102 22.04 -6.63 2.71
C PRO A 102 22.57 -5.82 1.52
N SER A 103 23.84 -6.04 1.14
CA SER A 103 24.49 -5.38 0.01
C SER A 103 23.85 -5.71 -1.34
N ASP A 104 23.20 -6.86 -1.48
CA ASP A 104 22.50 -7.24 -2.71
C ASP A 104 21.20 -6.44 -2.88
N VAL A 105 20.66 -5.91 -1.78
CA VAL A 105 19.50 -5.02 -1.75
C VAL A 105 19.94 -3.57 -1.93
N THR A 106 20.90 -3.13 -1.11
CA THR A 106 21.32 -1.72 -1.03
C THR A 106 22.34 -1.33 -2.10
N GLY A 107 23.08 -2.28 -2.66
CA GLY A 107 24.24 -2.03 -3.51
C GLY A 107 25.56 -2.17 -2.74
N THR A 108 26.65 -2.20 -3.52
CA THR A 108 28.02 -2.42 -3.01
C THR A 108 29.00 -1.47 -3.70
N GLU A 109 30.08 -1.13 -3.02
CA GLU A 109 31.24 -0.51 -3.68
C GLU A 109 32.13 -1.62 -4.27
N ILE A 110 32.52 -1.45 -5.53
CA ILE A 110 33.51 -2.31 -6.19
C ILE A 110 34.74 -1.48 -6.52
N LEU A 111 35.91 -2.12 -6.42
CA LEU A 111 37.16 -1.50 -6.82
C LEU A 111 37.32 -1.66 -8.35
N GLN A 112 37.22 -0.56 -9.09
CA GLN A 112 37.36 -0.53 -10.54
C GLN A 112 38.66 0.19 -10.92
N ASN A 113 39.32 -0.24 -11.99
CA ASN A 113 40.44 0.53 -12.55
C ASN A 113 39.90 1.85 -13.09
N ARG A 114 40.61 2.95 -12.80
CA ARG A 114 40.23 4.26 -13.33
C ARG A 114 40.32 4.27 -14.85
N LYS A 115 39.46 5.07 -15.49
CA LYS A 115 39.41 5.20 -16.96
C LYS A 115 40.69 5.76 -17.58
N ASP A 116 41.50 6.45 -16.79
CA ASP A 116 42.80 7.03 -17.16
C ASP A 116 43.97 6.04 -17.03
N GLY A 117 43.73 4.83 -16.49
CA GLY A 117 44.75 3.79 -16.31
C GLY A 117 45.63 3.97 -15.07
N GLU A 118 45.52 5.09 -14.35
CA GLU A 118 46.34 5.40 -13.17
C GLU A 118 45.57 5.10 -11.88
N GLY A 119 45.63 3.82 -11.47
CA GLY A 119 45.18 3.36 -10.15
C GLY A 119 43.76 2.78 -10.13
N ARG A 120 43.28 2.56 -8.91
CA ARG A 120 41.97 1.95 -8.63
C ARG A 120 41.06 2.94 -7.91
N GLU A 121 39.80 2.99 -8.28
CA GLU A 121 38.77 3.80 -7.63
C GLU A 121 37.64 2.91 -7.09
N PHE A 122 37.09 3.26 -5.92
CA PHE A 122 35.87 2.65 -5.42
C PHE A 122 34.67 3.26 -6.14
N LYS A 123 33.93 2.42 -6.87
CA LYS A 123 32.72 2.79 -7.58
C LYS A 123 31.52 2.12 -6.95
N PHE A 124 30.53 2.92 -6.58
CA PHE A 124 29.27 2.42 -6.06
C PHE A 124 28.41 1.83 -7.19
N ILE A 125 28.05 0.56 -7.03
CA ILE A 125 27.07 -0.14 -7.86
C ILE A 125 25.75 -0.14 -7.11
N LYS A 126 24.78 0.58 -7.68
CA LYS A 126 23.43 0.71 -7.12
C LYS A 126 22.76 -0.64 -7.04
N GLY A 127 22.25 -0.97 -5.87
CA GLY A 127 21.39 -2.14 -5.67
C GLY A 127 20.00 -1.95 -6.30
N PRO A 128 19.15 -2.98 -6.27
CA PRO A 128 17.87 -2.95 -6.93
C PRO A 128 16.85 -2.02 -6.24
N VAL A 129 17.12 -1.53 -5.01
CA VAL A 129 16.32 -0.47 -4.35
C VAL A 129 16.35 0.87 -5.08
N PHE A 130 17.32 1.11 -5.97
CA PHE A 130 17.40 2.36 -6.76
C PHE A 130 16.48 2.36 -7.99
N ALA A 131 15.20 2.05 -7.77
CA ALA A 131 14.12 2.13 -8.75
C ALA A 131 12.93 2.88 -8.14
N ASN A 132 11.95 3.24 -8.96
CA ASN A 132 10.72 3.87 -8.49
C ASN A 132 9.73 2.85 -7.90
N VAL A 133 9.63 1.67 -8.52
CA VAL A 133 8.78 0.58 -8.07
C VAL A 133 9.65 -0.66 -7.85
N LEU A 134 9.67 -1.13 -6.61
CA LEU A 134 10.39 -2.34 -6.22
C LEU A 134 9.40 -3.44 -5.83
N LEU A 135 9.48 -4.58 -6.52
CA LEU A 135 8.85 -5.82 -6.10
C LEU A 135 9.85 -6.63 -5.27
N ALA A 136 9.54 -6.80 -3.99
CA ALA A 136 10.31 -7.63 -3.05
C ALA A 136 9.58 -8.97 -2.83
N ASP A 137 9.89 -9.96 -3.66
CA ASP A 137 9.21 -11.25 -3.61
C ASP A 137 9.69 -12.11 -2.43
N GLU A 138 8.75 -12.70 -1.71
CA GLU A 138 8.98 -13.64 -0.61
C GLU A 138 9.90 -13.10 0.49
N ILE A 139 9.63 -11.87 0.93
CA ILE A 139 10.46 -11.15 1.94
C ILE A 139 10.71 -11.98 3.22
N ASN A 140 9.81 -12.93 3.52
CA ASN A 140 9.92 -13.85 4.63
C ASN A 140 10.88 -15.03 4.39
N ARG A 141 11.61 -15.15 3.28
CA ARG A 141 12.58 -16.24 3.02
C ARG A 141 14.04 -15.90 3.32
N THR A 142 14.28 -14.74 3.88
CA THR A 142 15.62 -14.18 4.12
C THR A 142 15.80 -13.81 5.59
N PRO A 143 17.02 -13.89 6.15
CA PRO A 143 17.27 -13.51 7.54
C PRO A 143 16.89 -12.04 7.87
N PRO A 144 16.59 -11.74 9.15
CA PRO A 144 16.17 -10.40 9.58
C PRO A 144 17.10 -9.24 9.21
N LYS A 145 18.41 -9.49 9.05
CA LYS A 145 19.39 -8.46 8.70
C LYS A 145 19.14 -7.88 7.30
N THR A 146 18.89 -8.72 6.32
CA THR A 146 18.64 -8.28 4.94
C THR A 146 17.22 -7.71 4.79
N GLN A 147 16.23 -8.26 5.52
CA GLN A 147 14.91 -7.63 5.64
C GLN A 147 15.04 -6.19 6.16
N SER A 148 15.84 -5.99 7.21
CA SER A 148 16.07 -4.67 7.81
C SER A 148 16.66 -3.67 6.81
N ALA A 149 17.56 -4.10 5.92
CA ALA A 149 18.16 -3.24 4.90
C ALA A 149 17.11 -2.67 3.93
N LEU A 150 16.14 -3.48 3.50
CA LEU A 150 15.01 -2.99 2.70
C LEU A 150 14.11 -2.03 3.50
N LEU A 151 13.79 -2.40 4.74
CA LEU A 151 12.89 -1.61 5.60
C LEU A 151 13.48 -0.27 6.01
N GLU A 152 14.81 -0.20 6.17
CA GLU A 152 15.56 1.03 6.39
C GLU A 152 15.47 1.92 5.15
N ALA A 153 15.74 1.38 3.95
CA ALA A 153 15.58 2.12 2.70
C ALA A 153 14.15 2.66 2.50
N MET A 154 13.13 1.89 2.91
CA MET A 154 11.72 2.30 2.90
C MET A 154 11.45 3.50 3.82
N GLN A 155 12.05 3.51 5.02
CA GLN A 155 11.80 4.54 6.03
C GLN A 155 12.63 5.81 5.76
N GLU A 156 13.92 5.63 5.50
CA GLU A 156 14.90 6.71 5.40
C GLU A 156 14.94 7.35 4.00
N LYS A 157 14.39 6.66 2.98
CA LYS A 157 14.39 7.09 1.57
C LYS A 157 15.79 7.36 1.00
N HIS A 158 16.82 6.84 1.66
CA HIS A 158 18.20 6.85 1.25
C HIS A 158 18.88 5.60 1.79
N VAL A 159 20.07 5.32 1.28
CA VAL A 159 20.90 4.20 1.70
C VAL A 159 22.29 4.72 1.98
N THR A 160 22.89 4.29 3.09
CA THR A 160 24.28 4.60 3.43
C THR A 160 25.17 3.41 3.11
N VAL A 161 26.12 3.59 2.19
CA VAL A 161 27.13 2.58 1.84
C VAL A 161 28.51 3.21 1.98
N ALA A 162 29.41 2.55 2.70
CA ALA A 162 30.78 3.02 2.96
C ALA A 162 30.86 4.48 3.48
N GLY A 163 29.91 4.87 4.33
CA GLY A 163 29.83 6.23 4.90
C GLY A 163 29.29 7.30 3.97
N LYS A 164 28.83 6.96 2.76
CA LYS A 164 28.21 7.89 1.80
C LYS A 164 26.71 7.64 1.70
N ASN A 165 25.94 8.73 1.72
CA ASN A 165 24.49 8.68 1.56
C ASN A 165 24.09 8.75 0.10
N HIS A 166 23.27 7.80 -0.33
CA HIS A 166 22.73 7.69 -1.68
C HIS A 166 21.20 7.80 -1.64
N LEU A 167 20.65 8.88 -2.20
CA LEU A 167 19.20 9.12 -2.24
C LEU A 167 18.50 8.16 -3.20
N LEU A 168 17.31 7.69 -2.80
CA LEU A 168 16.45 6.88 -3.66
C LEU A 168 15.66 7.74 -4.65
N GLN A 169 15.26 7.14 -5.76
CA GLN A 169 14.47 7.81 -6.79
C GLN A 169 13.05 8.07 -6.28
N LYS A 170 12.54 9.30 -6.43
CA LYS A 170 11.15 9.65 -6.06
C LYS A 170 10.27 9.66 -7.32
N PRO A 171 9.04 9.13 -7.28
CA PRO A 171 8.42 8.41 -6.16
C PRO A 171 9.10 7.04 -5.91
N PHE A 172 9.15 6.60 -4.65
CA PHE A 172 9.71 5.31 -4.23
C PHE A 172 8.62 4.46 -3.58
N PHE A 173 8.20 3.42 -4.27
CA PHE A 173 7.17 2.47 -3.84
C PHE A 173 7.77 1.06 -3.75
N VAL A 174 7.40 0.36 -2.69
CA VAL A 174 7.82 -1.03 -2.46
C VAL A 174 6.55 -1.85 -2.28
N LEU A 175 6.43 -2.89 -3.09
CA LEU A 175 5.47 -3.96 -2.87
C LEU A 175 6.24 -5.21 -2.44
N ALA A 176 6.10 -5.60 -1.18
CA ALA A 176 6.66 -6.85 -0.69
C ALA A 176 5.61 -7.95 -0.83
N THR A 177 6.01 -9.18 -1.18
CA THR A 177 5.12 -10.34 -1.15
C THR A 177 5.52 -11.29 -0.04
N GLN A 178 4.53 -11.92 0.58
CA GLN A 178 4.74 -13.02 1.51
C GLN A 178 3.97 -14.25 1.01
N ASN A 179 4.62 -15.40 1.10
CA ASN A 179 3.96 -16.68 0.88
C ASN A 179 3.48 -17.22 2.25
N PRO A 180 2.15 -17.32 2.49
CA PRO A 180 1.62 -17.75 3.78
C PRO A 180 1.69 -19.28 3.99
N ILE A 181 1.95 -20.06 2.95
CA ILE A 181 1.85 -21.53 3.00
C ILE A 181 3.19 -22.18 3.41
N GLU A 182 4.32 -21.58 3.04
CA GLU A 182 5.66 -22.15 3.31
C GLU A 182 6.09 -21.86 4.76
N GLN A 183 6.17 -22.92 5.57
CA GLN A 183 6.62 -22.84 6.97
C GLN A 183 8.11 -23.18 7.15
N GLU A 184 8.72 -23.91 6.21
CA GLU A 184 10.13 -24.26 6.29
C GLU A 184 11.02 -23.16 5.70
N GLY A 185 12.07 -22.77 6.44
CA GLY A 185 13.05 -21.78 5.98
C GLY A 185 12.50 -20.35 5.89
N THR A 186 11.39 -20.04 6.57
CA THR A 186 10.84 -18.69 6.61
C THR A 186 11.13 -17.98 7.95
N TYR A 187 11.36 -16.68 7.84
CA TYR A 187 11.59 -15.73 8.91
C TYR A 187 10.44 -14.71 8.88
N PRO A 188 9.42 -14.87 9.73
CA PRO A 188 8.29 -13.93 9.74
C PRO A 188 8.79 -12.54 10.10
N LEU A 189 8.21 -11.52 9.47
CA LEU A 189 8.51 -10.14 9.83
C LEU A 189 7.90 -9.87 11.22
N PRO A 190 8.70 -9.38 12.19
CA PRO A 190 8.17 -8.86 13.44
C PRO A 190 7.13 -7.78 13.20
N GLU A 191 6.24 -7.61 14.16
CA GLU A 191 5.12 -6.67 14.15
C GLU A 191 5.61 -5.23 13.91
N ALA A 192 6.72 -4.86 14.55
CA ALA A 192 7.34 -3.55 14.38
C ALA A 192 7.85 -3.30 12.94
N GLN A 193 8.17 -4.36 12.20
CA GLN A 193 8.55 -4.29 10.80
C GLN A 193 7.33 -4.25 9.88
N LEU A 194 6.32 -5.09 10.14
CA LEU A 194 5.04 -5.06 9.43
C LEU A 194 4.37 -3.69 9.52
N ASP A 195 4.45 -3.02 10.67
CA ASP A 195 3.88 -1.70 10.88
C ASP A 195 4.49 -0.60 9.98
N ARG A 196 5.64 -0.84 9.34
CA ARG A 196 6.21 0.08 8.33
C ARG A 196 5.48 0.01 6.98
N PHE A 197 4.76 -1.07 6.70
CA PHE A 197 3.89 -1.16 5.53
C PHE A 197 2.57 -0.45 5.83
N MET A 198 2.16 0.42 4.93
CA MET A 198 0.88 1.12 5.01
C MET A 198 -0.27 0.13 4.91
N PHE A 199 -0.29 -0.69 3.86
CA PHE A 199 -1.35 -1.66 3.59
C PHE A 199 -0.85 -3.10 3.60
N LEU A 200 -1.69 -4.01 4.07
CA LEU A 200 -1.69 -5.42 3.68
C LEU A 200 -2.85 -5.65 2.71
N VAL A 201 -2.51 -6.09 1.50
CA VAL A 201 -3.46 -6.38 0.42
C VAL A 201 -3.52 -7.89 0.24
N ARG A 202 -4.70 -8.47 0.39
CA ARG A 202 -4.95 -9.89 0.15
C ARG A 202 -5.42 -10.09 -1.28
N MET A 203 -4.82 -11.06 -1.96
CA MET A 203 -5.30 -11.57 -3.24
C MET A 203 -5.82 -12.99 -3.02
N GLU A 204 -7.10 -13.17 -3.33
CA GLU A 204 -7.77 -14.47 -3.27
C GLU A 204 -7.76 -15.14 -4.65
N TYR A 205 -8.11 -16.42 -4.68
CA TYR A 205 -8.29 -17.13 -5.94
C TYR A 205 -9.40 -16.45 -6.76
N PRO A 206 -9.21 -16.28 -8.08
CA PRO A 206 -10.24 -15.74 -8.95
C PRO A 206 -11.47 -16.64 -8.94
N LYS A 207 -12.64 -16.05 -9.21
CA LYS A 207 -13.87 -16.82 -9.44
C LYS A 207 -13.70 -17.70 -10.69
N ARG A 208 -14.51 -18.76 -10.79
CA ARG A 208 -14.49 -19.68 -11.95
C ARG A 208 -14.51 -18.96 -13.30
N GLU A 209 -15.32 -17.93 -13.46
CA GLU A 209 -15.43 -17.17 -14.70
C GLU A 209 -14.17 -16.36 -15.02
N GLU A 210 -13.59 -15.75 -13.99
CA GLU A 210 -12.33 -15.01 -14.06
C GLU A 210 -11.17 -15.96 -14.38
N GLU A 211 -11.14 -17.15 -13.78
CA GLU A 211 -10.14 -18.17 -14.02
C GLU A 211 -10.20 -18.71 -15.46
N ILE A 212 -11.41 -18.94 -16.00
CA ILE A 212 -11.59 -19.28 -17.42
C ILE A 212 -11.07 -18.16 -18.32
N ALA A 213 -11.33 -16.90 -17.98
CA ALA A 213 -10.85 -15.76 -18.76
C ALA A 213 -9.32 -15.62 -18.69
N ILE A 214 -8.71 -15.87 -17.52
CA ILE A 214 -7.25 -15.93 -17.34
C ILE A 214 -6.66 -17.05 -18.20
N ALA A 215 -7.24 -18.25 -18.14
CA ALA A 215 -6.79 -19.41 -18.92
C ALA A 215 -6.85 -19.12 -20.43
N ARG A 216 -7.97 -18.58 -20.94
CA ARG A 216 -8.10 -18.19 -22.34
C ARG A 216 -7.04 -17.16 -22.73
N ARG A 217 -6.88 -16.11 -21.93
CA ARG A 217 -5.98 -15.00 -22.26
C ARG A 217 -4.50 -15.39 -22.24
N THR A 218 -4.10 -16.21 -21.29
CA THR A 218 -2.70 -16.69 -21.16
C THR A 218 -2.33 -17.73 -22.21
N THR A 219 -3.31 -18.41 -22.83
CA THR A 219 -3.09 -19.46 -23.84
C THR A 219 -3.32 -19.03 -25.28
N MET A 220 -3.99 -17.90 -25.54
CA MET A 220 -4.38 -17.47 -26.90
C MET A 220 -3.38 -16.54 -27.63
N GLY A 221 -2.22 -16.22 -27.06
CA GLY A 221 -1.17 -15.46 -27.76
C GLY A 221 -0.43 -14.44 -26.90
N ALA A 222 0.26 -13.50 -27.55
CA ALA A 222 1.05 -12.48 -26.87
C ALA A 222 0.15 -11.52 -26.05
N PRO A 223 0.55 -11.15 -24.83
CA PRO A 223 -0.22 -10.23 -24.01
C PRO A 223 -0.34 -8.85 -24.69
N PRO A 224 -1.42 -8.09 -24.44
CA PRO A 224 -1.56 -6.73 -24.96
C PRO A 224 -0.39 -5.86 -24.51
N SER A 225 0.07 -4.97 -25.38
CA SER A 225 1.00 -3.93 -24.99
C SER A 225 0.27 -2.87 -24.16
N LEU A 226 0.76 -2.62 -22.94
CA LEU A 226 0.24 -1.54 -22.10
C LEU A 226 0.67 -0.18 -22.62
N THR A 227 -0.28 0.75 -22.64
CA THR A 227 -0.06 2.16 -22.94
C THR A 227 0.42 2.89 -21.69
N LYS A 228 1.35 3.83 -21.86
CA LYS A 228 1.78 4.72 -20.79
C LYS A 228 0.72 5.81 -20.60
N ILE A 229 0.11 5.85 -19.43
CA ILE A 229 -0.98 6.80 -19.11
C ILE A 229 -0.47 7.90 -18.18
N LEU A 230 0.40 7.52 -17.23
CA LEU A 230 0.93 8.44 -16.24
C LEU A 230 2.46 8.50 -16.31
N THR A 231 3.02 9.60 -15.81
CA THR A 231 4.48 9.75 -15.62
C THR A 231 4.79 9.89 -14.14
N GLY A 232 6.01 9.54 -13.73
CA GLY A 232 6.45 9.73 -12.34
C GLY A 232 6.38 11.18 -11.85
N LYS A 233 6.57 12.16 -12.74
CA LYS A 233 6.37 13.58 -12.42
C LYS A 233 4.91 13.87 -12.07
N LYS A 234 3.97 13.42 -12.91
CA LYS A 234 2.54 13.63 -12.68
C LYS A 234 2.04 12.88 -11.44
N LEU A 235 2.54 11.67 -11.20
CA LEU A 235 2.25 10.93 -9.98
C LEU A 235 2.69 11.71 -8.73
N LYS A 236 3.86 12.37 -8.77
CA LYS A 236 4.33 13.21 -7.67
C LYS A 236 3.46 14.45 -7.47
N GLU A 237 2.98 15.08 -8.53
CA GLU A 237 2.00 16.18 -8.44
C GLU A 237 0.72 15.70 -7.76
N TYR A 238 0.22 14.53 -8.12
CA TYR A 238 -0.94 13.92 -7.47
C TYR A 238 -0.72 13.59 -5.99
N GLN A 239 0.46 13.08 -5.62
CA GLN A 239 0.83 12.88 -4.21
C GLN A 239 0.76 14.18 -3.40
N GLN A 240 1.14 15.32 -3.99
CA GLN A 240 1.06 16.63 -3.33
C GLN A 240 -0.39 17.12 -3.17
N ILE A 241 -1.26 16.80 -4.13
CA ILE A 241 -2.69 17.12 -4.04
C ILE A 241 -3.33 16.32 -2.91
N VAL A 242 -3.04 15.02 -2.83
CA VAL A 242 -3.55 14.14 -1.75
C VAL A 242 -3.21 14.70 -0.37
N GLU A 243 -2.01 15.23 -0.16
CA GLU A 243 -1.62 15.82 1.13
C GLU A 243 -2.51 17.01 1.54
N LYS A 244 -2.98 17.80 0.56
CA LYS A 244 -3.78 19.01 0.76
C LYS A 244 -5.26 18.76 0.97
N ILE A 245 -5.77 17.56 0.67
CA ILE A 245 -7.19 17.27 0.81
C ILE A 245 -7.66 17.51 2.26
N PRO A 246 -8.71 18.31 2.46
CA PRO A 246 -9.28 18.55 3.78
C PRO A 246 -9.92 17.28 4.32
N VAL A 247 -9.79 17.12 5.64
CA VAL A 247 -10.38 16.02 6.40
C VAL A 247 -11.23 16.67 7.49
N PRO A 248 -12.55 16.43 7.50
CA PRO A 248 -13.42 16.88 8.56
C PRO A 248 -13.00 16.34 9.94
N GLU A 249 -13.27 17.09 11.01
CA GLU A 249 -12.89 16.68 12.37
C GLU A 249 -13.49 15.31 12.75
N HIS A 250 -14.76 15.06 12.41
CA HIS A 250 -15.42 13.78 12.71
C HIS A 250 -14.71 12.58 12.04
N VAL A 251 -14.05 12.76 10.89
CA VAL A 251 -13.26 11.70 10.24
C VAL A 251 -11.97 11.43 11.02
N TYR A 252 -11.34 12.46 11.59
CA TYR A 252 -10.20 12.27 12.50
C TYR A 252 -10.61 11.54 13.78
N GLU A 253 -11.72 11.95 14.40
CA GLU A 253 -12.28 11.32 15.60
C GLU A 253 -12.59 9.85 15.33
N LEU A 254 -13.30 9.54 14.24
CA LEU A 254 -13.59 8.16 13.83
C LEU A 254 -12.31 7.33 13.61
N ALA A 255 -11.28 7.90 12.96
CA ALA A 255 -10.00 7.21 12.77
C ALA A 255 -9.34 6.85 14.11
N VAL A 256 -9.35 7.78 15.05
CA VAL A 256 -8.76 7.60 16.39
C VAL A 256 -9.56 6.57 17.18
N ASP A 257 -10.89 6.68 17.18
CA ASP A 257 -11.78 5.79 17.90
C ASP A 257 -11.66 4.36 17.39
N LEU A 258 -11.70 4.17 16.06
CA LEU A 258 -11.53 2.86 15.44
C LEU A 258 -10.21 2.21 15.87
N VAL A 259 -9.09 2.96 15.80
CA VAL A 259 -7.77 2.45 16.21
C VAL A 259 -7.71 2.18 17.71
N ARG A 260 -8.25 3.05 18.56
CA ARG A 260 -8.24 2.88 20.01
C ARG A 260 -9.05 1.65 20.44
N ARG A 261 -10.20 1.41 19.81
CA ARG A 261 -11.06 0.23 20.05
C ARG A 261 -10.36 -1.09 19.74
N THR A 262 -9.30 -1.09 18.92
CA THR A 262 -8.52 -2.31 18.66
C THR A 262 -7.55 -2.71 19.79
N ARG A 263 -7.34 -1.85 20.81
CA ARG A 263 -6.29 -2.04 21.83
C ARG A 263 -6.89 -2.72 23.07
N PRO A 264 -6.58 -3.99 23.36
CA PRO A 264 -7.23 -4.72 24.46
C PRO A 264 -7.15 -4.05 25.84
N ALA A 265 -6.09 -3.28 26.10
CA ALA A 265 -5.87 -2.56 27.35
C ALA A 265 -6.62 -1.21 27.44
N ALA A 266 -7.24 -0.73 26.36
CA ALA A 266 -7.99 0.52 26.38
C ALA A 266 -9.38 0.32 27.01
N GLU A 267 -9.85 1.34 27.74
CA GLU A 267 -11.19 1.34 28.34
C GLU A 267 -12.27 1.26 27.25
N ASP A 268 -12.08 2.01 26.17
CA ASP A 268 -12.99 2.13 25.01
C ASP A 268 -13.11 0.83 24.17
N SER A 269 -12.31 -0.20 24.45
CA SER A 269 -12.32 -1.44 23.66
C SER A 269 -13.50 -2.35 24.03
N PRO A 270 -14.27 -2.85 23.05
CA PRO A 270 -15.39 -3.76 23.31
C PRO A 270 -14.95 -5.02 24.08
N SER A 271 -15.82 -5.55 24.94
CA SER A 271 -15.53 -6.75 25.75
C SER A 271 -15.15 -7.95 24.88
N TRP A 272 -15.91 -8.20 23.81
CA TRP A 272 -15.67 -9.28 22.85
C TRP A 272 -14.29 -9.18 22.16
N LEU A 273 -13.75 -7.97 22.01
CA LEU A 273 -12.45 -7.75 21.40
C LEU A 273 -11.32 -8.11 22.37
N LYS A 274 -11.47 -7.78 23.66
CA LYS A 274 -10.48 -8.11 24.71
C LYS A 274 -10.27 -9.62 24.84
N GLU A 275 -11.30 -10.41 24.57
CA GLU A 275 -11.25 -11.87 24.58
C GLU A 275 -10.60 -12.46 23.32
N SER A 276 -10.51 -11.69 22.23
CA SER A 276 -10.08 -12.18 20.91
C SER A 276 -8.71 -11.65 20.46
N VAL A 277 -8.32 -10.47 20.94
CA VAL A 277 -7.14 -9.72 20.47
C VAL A 277 -6.05 -9.71 21.54
N GLN A 278 -4.84 -10.07 21.12
CA GLN A 278 -3.62 -9.99 21.92
C GLN A 278 -2.94 -8.62 21.80
N TRP A 279 -2.93 -8.04 20.60
CA TRP A 279 -2.27 -6.77 20.33
C TRP A 279 -3.04 -5.95 19.30
N GLY A 280 -3.19 -4.66 19.57
CA GLY A 280 -3.96 -3.71 18.75
C GLY A 280 -3.08 -2.70 17.99
N ALA A 281 -3.74 -1.90 17.15
CA ALA A 281 -3.07 -0.97 16.27
C ALA A 281 -2.51 0.28 17.00
N GLY A 282 -1.30 0.68 16.61
CA GLY A 282 -0.62 1.88 17.13
C GLY A 282 -1.04 3.19 16.45
N PRO A 283 -0.53 4.35 16.89
CA PRO A 283 -0.86 5.66 16.31
C PRO A 283 -0.54 5.80 14.81
N ARG A 284 0.43 5.05 14.30
CA ARG A 284 0.76 5.01 12.88
C ARG A 284 -0.41 4.54 12.02
N ALA A 285 -1.28 3.67 12.56
CA ALA A 285 -2.49 3.24 11.87
C ALA A 285 -3.42 4.42 11.58
N VAL A 286 -3.61 5.35 12.53
CA VAL A 286 -4.41 6.57 12.32
C VAL A 286 -3.85 7.38 11.15
N GLN A 287 -2.53 7.58 11.12
CA GLN A 287 -1.88 8.32 10.04
C GLN A 287 -2.10 7.66 8.67
N PHE A 288 -2.02 6.33 8.60
CA PHE A 288 -2.25 5.59 7.37
C PHE A 288 -3.72 5.53 6.96
N LEU A 289 -4.66 5.45 7.91
CA LEU A 289 -6.10 5.58 7.64
C LEU A 289 -6.39 6.91 6.97
N ILE A 290 -5.94 8.02 7.57
CA ILE A 290 -6.18 9.36 7.02
C ILE A 290 -5.53 9.54 5.65
N ARG A 291 -4.26 9.13 5.48
CA ARG A 291 -3.59 9.22 4.16
C ARG A 291 -4.30 8.39 3.10
N GLY A 292 -4.70 7.17 3.45
CA GLY A 292 -5.43 6.27 2.55
C GLY A 292 -6.79 6.84 2.18
N ALA A 293 -7.53 7.38 3.14
CA ALA A 293 -8.83 8.00 2.94
C ALA A 293 -8.72 9.24 2.02
N LYS A 294 -7.74 10.12 2.27
CA LYS A 294 -7.44 11.25 1.38
C LYS A 294 -7.14 10.79 -0.05
N ALA A 295 -6.28 9.79 -0.22
CA ALA A 295 -5.93 9.28 -1.54
C ALA A 295 -7.14 8.66 -2.25
N ARG A 296 -7.98 7.93 -1.51
CA ARG A 296 -9.23 7.37 -2.04
C ARG A 296 -10.20 8.45 -2.48
N ALA A 297 -10.41 9.48 -1.67
CA ALA A 297 -11.26 10.62 -1.98
C ALA A 297 -10.87 11.23 -3.34
N VAL A 298 -9.58 11.49 -3.56
CA VAL A 298 -9.09 12.08 -4.82
C VAL A 298 -9.30 11.15 -6.02
N ILE A 299 -9.08 9.84 -5.87
CA ILE A 299 -9.29 8.87 -6.94
C ILE A 299 -10.75 8.87 -7.43
N TYR A 300 -11.70 9.09 -6.52
CA TYR A 300 -13.13 9.21 -6.84
C TYR A 300 -13.56 10.64 -7.22
N GLY A 301 -12.63 11.58 -7.35
CA GLY A 301 -12.92 12.97 -7.70
C GLY A 301 -13.50 13.81 -6.57
N ASN A 302 -13.45 13.32 -5.32
CA ASN A 302 -13.91 14.05 -4.15
C ASN A 302 -12.88 15.10 -3.71
N PHE A 303 -13.38 16.26 -3.30
CA PHE A 303 -12.58 17.39 -2.81
C PHE A 303 -12.38 17.37 -1.29
N ILE A 304 -13.07 16.48 -0.59
CA ILE A 304 -13.05 16.33 0.86
C ILE A 304 -13.13 14.84 1.20
N THR A 305 -12.46 14.43 2.26
CA THR A 305 -12.49 13.03 2.73
C THR A 305 -13.79 12.74 3.45
N THR A 306 -14.39 11.57 3.21
CA THR A 306 -15.59 11.12 3.93
C THR A 306 -15.30 9.94 4.86
N THR A 307 -16.28 9.57 5.69
CA THR A 307 -16.19 8.37 6.53
C THR A 307 -16.12 7.10 5.68
N GLU A 308 -16.82 7.04 4.54
CA GLU A 308 -16.75 5.90 3.62
C GLU A 308 -15.34 5.71 3.04
N ASP A 309 -14.61 6.81 2.80
CA ASP A 309 -13.22 6.76 2.35
C ASP A 309 -12.31 6.11 3.39
N LEU A 310 -12.52 6.43 4.66
CA LEU A 310 -11.79 5.86 5.78
C LEU A 310 -12.11 4.37 5.98
N GLU A 311 -13.39 4.01 5.96
CA GLU A 311 -13.84 2.63 6.13
C GLU A 311 -13.32 1.72 5.02
N ALA A 312 -13.31 2.19 3.77
CA ALA A 312 -12.86 1.41 2.63
C ALA A 312 -11.37 1.03 2.69
N VAL A 313 -10.53 1.88 3.31
CA VAL A 313 -9.09 1.57 3.49
C VAL A 313 -8.79 0.88 4.82
N ALA A 314 -9.75 0.83 5.75
CA ALA A 314 -9.52 0.37 7.12
C ALA A 314 -9.06 -1.08 7.20
N GLU A 315 -9.65 -2.00 6.43
CA GLU A 315 -9.21 -3.40 6.41
C GLU A 315 -7.74 -3.50 5.97
N ALA A 316 -7.36 -2.81 4.89
CA ALA A 316 -5.99 -2.84 4.37
C ALA A 316 -4.97 -2.24 5.34
N VAL A 317 -5.35 -1.22 6.12
CA VAL A 317 -4.47 -0.62 7.13
C VAL A 317 -4.38 -1.49 8.39
N LEU A 318 -5.49 -2.04 8.87
CA LEU A 318 -5.55 -2.62 10.21
C LEU A 318 -5.22 -4.11 10.24
N ASP A 319 -5.32 -4.83 9.13
CA ASP A 319 -5.22 -6.31 9.10
C ASP A 319 -3.91 -6.84 9.73
N HIS A 320 -2.75 -6.29 9.36
CA HIS A 320 -1.45 -6.68 9.94
C HIS A 320 -1.09 -5.96 11.25
N ARG A 321 -1.99 -5.14 11.79
CA ARG A 321 -1.79 -4.36 13.03
C ARG A 321 -2.62 -4.89 14.19
N ILE A 322 -3.53 -5.82 13.92
CA ILE A 322 -4.34 -6.50 14.92
C ILE A 322 -3.88 -7.95 14.95
N ILE A 323 -3.53 -8.42 16.15
CA ILE A 323 -3.06 -9.79 16.36
C ILE A 323 -4.07 -10.49 17.23
N THR A 324 -4.72 -11.49 16.65
CA THR A 324 -5.64 -12.37 17.39
C THR A 324 -4.87 -13.35 18.25
N ASN A 325 -5.43 -13.67 19.43
CA ASN A 325 -4.90 -14.70 20.31
C ASN A 325 -5.18 -16.11 19.76
N PHE A 326 -4.59 -17.13 20.40
CA PHE A 326 -4.69 -18.51 19.94
C PHE A 326 -6.14 -19.06 19.94
N HIS A 327 -6.96 -18.66 20.91
CA HIS A 327 -8.35 -19.07 21.02
C HIS A 327 -9.16 -18.56 19.82
N ALA A 328 -9.11 -17.25 19.56
CA ALA A 328 -9.78 -16.62 18.43
C ALA A 328 -9.35 -17.23 17.09
N ARG A 329 -8.05 -17.53 16.91
CA ARG A 329 -7.57 -18.22 15.70
C ARG A 329 -8.16 -19.61 15.53
N SER A 330 -8.31 -20.36 16.63
CA SER A 330 -8.88 -21.71 16.62
C SER A 330 -10.38 -21.70 16.25
N GLU A 331 -11.08 -20.62 16.57
CA GLU A 331 -12.47 -20.37 16.19
C GLU A 331 -12.63 -19.75 14.79
N GLY A 332 -11.52 -19.54 14.06
CA GLY A 332 -11.54 -18.92 12.73
C GLY A 332 -11.78 -17.41 12.74
N ILE A 333 -11.65 -16.75 13.91
CA ILE A 333 -11.76 -15.30 14.05
C ILE A 333 -10.44 -14.66 13.57
N SER A 334 -10.52 -14.02 12.41
CA SER A 334 -9.39 -13.31 11.79
C SER A 334 -9.40 -11.82 12.13
N SER A 335 -8.26 -11.15 11.94
CA SER A 335 -8.15 -9.69 12.06
C SER A 335 -9.14 -8.98 11.13
N ALA A 336 -9.32 -9.47 9.89
CA ALA A 336 -10.33 -8.98 8.96
C ALA A 336 -11.77 -9.07 9.52
N HIS A 337 -12.13 -10.16 10.20
CA HIS A 337 -13.43 -10.30 10.85
C HIS A 337 -13.65 -9.24 11.94
N ILE A 338 -12.63 -9.02 12.78
CA ILE A 338 -12.67 -8.01 13.86
C ILE A 338 -12.83 -6.60 13.29
N ILE A 339 -12.10 -6.26 12.22
CA ILE A 339 -12.16 -4.93 11.59
C ILE A 339 -13.55 -4.67 11.02
N ARG A 340 -14.12 -5.62 10.28
CA ARG A 340 -15.47 -5.47 9.72
C ARG A 340 -16.52 -5.27 10.81
N ARG A 341 -16.43 -6.04 11.89
CA ARG A 341 -17.32 -5.89 13.05
C ARG A 341 -17.19 -4.51 13.70
N LEU A 342 -15.97 -4.00 13.88
CA LEU A 342 -15.74 -2.66 14.44
C LEU A 342 -16.34 -1.55 13.55
N ILE A 343 -16.18 -1.67 12.22
CA ILE A 343 -16.76 -0.72 11.27
C ILE A 343 -18.30 -0.76 11.31
N GLU A 344 -18.89 -1.97 11.35
CA GLU A 344 -20.34 -2.12 11.46
C GLU A 344 -20.92 -1.56 12.78
N GLU A 345 -20.19 -1.70 13.89
CA GLU A 345 -20.56 -1.11 15.18
C GLU A 345 -20.46 0.42 15.13
N ALA A 346 -19.37 0.98 14.58
CA ALA A 346 -19.21 2.43 14.42
C ALA A 346 -20.34 3.06 13.58
N ARG A 347 -20.72 2.44 12.46
CA ARG A 347 -21.85 2.89 11.62
C ARG A 347 -23.21 2.91 12.33
N LYS A 348 -23.40 2.06 13.34
CA LYS A 348 -24.64 1.99 14.11
C LYS A 348 -24.70 3.06 15.19
N GLU A 349 -23.56 3.50 15.69
CA GLU A 349 -23.47 4.56 16.70
C GLU A 349 -23.64 5.97 16.09
N GLU A 350 -23.30 6.13 14.81
CA GLU A 350 -23.52 7.38 14.05
C GLU A 350 -24.96 7.57 13.54
N ARG A 351 -25.82 6.54 13.62
CA ARG A 351 -27.23 6.57 13.19
C ARG A 351 -28.18 6.71 14.37
#